data_AF-A0A3S3KES3-F1
#
_entry.id   AF-A0A3S3KES3-F1
#
_cell.length_a   1.000
_cell.length_b   1.000
_cell.length_c   1.000
_cell.angle_alpha   90.00
_cell.angle_beta   90.00
_cell.angle_gamma   90.00
#
_symmetry.space_group_name_H-M   'P 1'
#
loop_
_entity.id
_entity.type
_entity.pdbx_description
1 polymer ?
#
loop_
_entity_poly.entity_id
_entity_poly.type
_entity_poly.pdbx_seq_one_letter_code
_entity_poly.pdbx_strand_id
1 'polypeptide(L)'
;MSKDCRLVAAPIVDHLAVFSDEGATIFAGSWQDAPAKFGSLGVTISDENGSTKSDKDKRAERLREFEGEQLPFWWHSKLEPDRDRIHFCPDRLATGGRLIVGIFCRHLK
;
A
#
# COMPACT_ATOMS: atom_id res chain seq x y z
N MET A 1 -3.41 21.54 6.93
CA MET A 1 -3.50 21.78 5.48
C MET A 1 -2.92 20.59 4.74
N SER A 2 -3.48 20.21 3.60
CA SER A 2 -2.80 19.27 2.68
C SER A 2 -1.50 19.92 2.21
N LYS A 3 -0.40 19.17 2.14
CA LYS A 3 0.83 19.66 1.51
C LYS A 3 0.55 20.00 0.04
N ASP A 4 1.31 20.93 -0.50
CA ASP A 4 1.34 21.17 -1.95
C ASP A 4 1.64 19.85 -2.66
N CYS A 5 0.83 19.52 -3.66
CA CYS A 5 0.97 18.32 -4.47
C CYS A 5 2.41 18.16 -5.00
N ARG A 6 3.10 19.26 -5.31
CA ARG A 6 4.49 19.24 -5.80
C ARG A 6 5.48 18.74 -4.77
N LEU A 7 5.22 18.96 -3.48
CA LEU A 7 6.09 18.50 -2.39
C LEU A 7 5.88 17.03 -2.06
N VAL A 8 4.74 16.45 -2.43
CA VAL A 8 4.45 15.01 -2.22
C VAL A 8 4.72 14.17 -3.47
N ALA A 9 4.84 14.78 -4.65
CA ALA A 9 5.07 14.09 -5.91
C ALA A 9 6.36 13.26 -5.91
N ALA A 10 7.50 13.84 -5.51
CA ALA A 10 8.77 13.12 -5.49
C ALA A 10 8.75 11.90 -4.54
N PRO A 11 8.32 12.04 -3.26
CA PRO A 11 8.15 10.90 -2.37
C PRO A 11 7.19 9.83 -2.89
N ILE A 12 6.09 10.23 -3.55
CA ILE A 12 5.16 9.28 -4.18
C ILE A 12 5.89 8.49 -5.28
N VAL A 13 6.62 9.18 -6.16
CA VAL A 13 7.37 8.54 -7.25
C VAL A 13 8.39 7.55 -6.69
N ASP A 14 9.13 7.91 -5.65
CA ASP A 14 10.12 7.02 -5.03
C ASP A 14 9.46 5.73 -4.51
N HIS A 15 8.33 5.86 -3.82
CA HIS A 15 7.57 4.71 -3.33
C HIS A 15 7.05 3.83 -4.46
N LEU A 16 6.46 4.45 -5.50
CA LEU A 16 5.92 3.74 -6.65
C LEU A 16 7.01 3.05 -7.48
N ALA A 17 8.20 3.64 -7.58
CA ALA A 17 9.35 3.03 -8.23
C ALA A 17 9.77 1.75 -7.49
N VAL A 18 9.93 1.82 -6.17
CA VAL A 18 10.27 0.64 -5.36
C VAL A 18 9.18 -0.44 -5.44
N PHE A 19 7.90 -0.06 -5.46
CA PHE A 19 6.81 -1.03 -5.65
C PHE A 19 6.88 -1.72 -7.02
N SER A 20 7.20 -0.96 -8.07
CA SER A 20 7.32 -1.46 -9.44
C SER A 20 8.50 -2.43 -9.57
N ASP A 21 9.67 -2.03 -9.05
CA ASP A 21 10.92 -2.75 -9.28
C ASP A 21 11.03 -3.99 -8.39
N GLU A 22 10.64 -3.88 -7.12
CA GLU A 22 10.93 -4.90 -6.10
C GLU A 22 9.68 -5.58 -5.53
N GLY A 23 8.49 -5.02 -5.76
CA GLY A 23 7.27 -5.49 -5.12
C GLY A 23 6.95 -6.95 -5.41
N ALA A 24 7.08 -7.38 -6.67
CA ALA A 24 6.86 -8.77 -7.04
C ALA A 24 7.82 -9.73 -6.33
N THR A 25 9.11 -9.41 -6.34
CA THR A 25 10.16 -10.22 -5.69
C THR A 25 9.95 -10.32 -4.18
N ILE A 26 9.63 -9.19 -3.53
CA ILE A 26 9.44 -9.13 -2.08
C ILE A 26 8.22 -9.97 -1.66
N PHE A 27 7.07 -9.79 -2.31
CA PHE A 27 5.82 -10.48 -1.97
C PHE A 27 5.71 -11.91 -2.51
N ALA A 28 6.61 -12.34 -3.40
CA ALA A 28 6.78 -13.76 -3.73
C ALA A 28 7.40 -14.56 -2.56
N GLY A 29 8.07 -13.88 -1.62
CA GLY A 29 8.61 -14.48 -0.40
C GLY A 29 7.63 -14.42 0.79
N SER A 30 8.17 -14.50 1.99
CA SER A 30 7.44 -14.31 3.25
C SER A 30 6.85 -12.91 3.35
N TRP A 31 5.54 -12.82 3.54
CA TRP A 31 4.85 -11.54 3.73
C TRP A 31 5.18 -10.89 5.07
N GLN A 32 5.58 -11.68 6.08
CA GLN A 32 6.05 -11.16 7.35
C GLN A 32 7.35 -10.35 7.21
N ASP A 33 8.18 -10.67 6.21
CA ASP A 33 9.46 -10.00 5.98
C ASP A 33 9.32 -8.78 5.07
N ALA A 34 8.17 -8.59 4.42
CA ALA A 34 7.96 -7.51 3.47
C ALA A 34 8.25 -6.12 4.08
N PRO A 35 7.78 -5.77 5.30
CA PRO A 35 8.12 -4.48 5.92
C PRO A 35 9.62 -4.25 6.07
N ALA A 36 10.39 -5.27 6.46
CA ALA A 36 11.83 -5.15 6.62
C ALA A 36 12.54 -4.98 5.27
N LYS A 37 12.12 -5.73 4.25
CA LYS A 37 12.68 -5.65 2.89
C LYS A 37 12.42 -4.29 2.25
N PHE A 38 11.18 -3.80 2.27
CA PHE A 38 10.87 -2.45 1.78
C PHE A 38 11.57 -1.37 2.61
N GLY A 39 11.67 -1.56 3.92
CA GLY A 39 12.38 -0.64 4.81
C GLY A 39 13.86 -0.48 4.44
N SER A 40 14.51 -1.56 4.00
CA SER A 40 15.90 -1.52 3.51
C SER A 40 16.07 -0.70 2.22
N LEU A 41 14.97 -0.46 1.49
CA LEU A 41 14.90 0.35 0.27
C LEU A 41 14.38 1.78 0.55
N GLY A 42 14.26 2.16 1.82
CA GLY A 42 13.77 3.49 2.23
C GLY A 42 12.25 3.63 2.24
N VAL A 43 11.48 2.55 2.00
CA VAL A 43 10.01 2.58 1.97
C VAL A 43 9.44 1.88 3.19
N THR A 44 8.75 2.62 4.06
CA THR A 44 8.07 2.02 5.22
C THR A 44 6.67 1.55 4.83
N ILE A 45 6.43 0.25 4.90
CA ILE A 45 5.11 -0.36 4.70
C ILE A 45 4.59 -1.05 5.96
N SER A 46 3.27 -1.14 6.06
CA SER A 46 2.58 -1.95 7.06
C SER A 46 1.28 -2.51 6.50
N ASP A 47 0.88 -3.66 7.02
CA ASP A 47 -0.45 -4.21 6.82
C ASP A 47 -1.43 -3.61 7.85
N GLU A 48 -2.70 -3.49 7.47
CA GLU A 48 -3.74 -3.06 8.39
C GLU A 48 -3.94 -4.11 9.50
N ASN A 49 -4.20 -3.62 10.70
CA ASN A 49 -4.36 -4.47 11.87
C ASN A 49 -5.68 -5.27 11.84
N GLY A 50 -5.75 -6.33 12.64
CA GLY A 50 -6.92 -7.21 12.71
C GLY A 50 -8.21 -6.48 13.10
N SER A 51 -8.14 -5.46 13.97
CA SER A 51 -9.31 -4.67 14.36
C SER A 51 -9.90 -3.91 13.18
N THR A 52 -9.06 -3.26 12.36
CA THR A 52 -9.50 -2.57 11.14
C THR A 52 -10.08 -3.52 10.12
N LYS A 53 -9.53 -4.73 10.00
CA LYS A 53 -10.06 -5.77 9.11
C LYS A 53 -11.42 -6.34 9.55
N SER A 54 -11.67 -6.36 10.86
CA SER A 54 -12.93 -6.82 11.46
C SER A 54 -14.05 -5.77 11.45
N ASP A 55 -13.69 -4.48 11.33
CA ASP A 55 -14.64 -3.38 11.27
C ASP A 55 -15.17 -3.21 9.84
N LYS A 56 -16.50 -3.29 9.68
CA LYS A 56 -17.17 -3.25 8.38
C LYS A 56 -16.98 -1.91 7.68
N ASP A 57 -17.03 -0.80 8.41
CA ASP A 57 -16.96 0.54 7.82
C ASP A 57 -15.53 0.82 7.37
N LYS A 58 -14.54 0.45 8.19
CA LYS A 58 -13.13 0.59 7.84
C LYS A 58 -12.71 -0.30 6.69
N ARG A 59 -13.28 -1.51 6.62
CA ARG A 59 -13.11 -2.41 5.48
C ARG A 59 -13.68 -1.82 4.20
N ALA A 60 -14.87 -1.23 4.25
CA ALA A 60 -15.50 -0.61 3.08
C ALA A 60 -14.63 0.52 2.50
N GLU A 61 -13.98 1.33 3.34
CA GLU A 61 -13.05 2.38 2.88
C GLU A 61 -11.85 1.85 2.09
N ARG A 62 -11.48 0.57 2.30
CA ARG A 62 -10.27 -0.08 1.73
C ARG A 62 -10.58 -1.11 0.65
N LEU A 63 -11.85 -1.34 0.32
CA LEU A 63 -12.24 -2.18 -0.82
C LEU A 63 -12.38 -1.33 -2.07
N ARG A 64 -11.76 -1.74 -3.18
CA ARG A 64 -12.01 -1.14 -4.50
C ARG A 64 -12.28 -2.22 -5.51
N GLU A 65 -13.20 -1.93 -6.42
CA GLU A 65 -13.44 -2.76 -7.57
C GLU A 65 -12.31 -2.57 -8.59
N PHE A 66 -11.72 -3.67 -9.02
CA PHE A 66 -10.71 -3.71 -10.06
C PHE A 66 -10.94 -4.96 -10.92
N GLU A 67 -11.12 -4.76 -12.23
CA GLU A 67 -11.41 -5.84 -13.18
C GLU A 67 -12.60 -6.73 -12.77
N GLY A 68 -13.66 -6.11 -12.23
CA GLY A 68 -14.88 -6.82 -11.80
C GLY A 68 -14.76 -7.58 -10.48
N GLU A 69 -13.65 -7.47 -9.78
CA GLU A 69 -13.42 -8.08 -8.47
C GLU A 69 -13.25 -7.02 -7.38
N GLN A 70 -13.76 -7.28 -6.18
CA GLN A 70 -13.53 -6.43 -5.02
C GLN A 70 -12.20 -6.81 -4.36
N LEU A 71 -11.19 -5.95 -4.54
CA LEU A 71 -9.87 -6.15 -3.97
C LEU A 71 -9.70 -5.36 -2.67
N PRO A 72 -9.10 -5.97 -1.63
CA PRO A 72 -8.78 -5.27 -0.41
C PRO A 72 -7.38 -4.63 -0.45
N PHE A 73 -7.34 -3.34 -0.14
CA PHE A 73 -6.12 -2.53 -0.09
C PHE A 73 -5.61 -2.40 1.36
N TRP A 74 -5.28 -3.54 1.95
CA TRP A 74 -4.83 -3.62 3.35
C TRP A 74 -3.40 -3.13 3.56
N TRP A 75 -2.54 -3.33 2.58
CA TRP A 75 -1.17 -2.87 2.69
C TRP A 75 -1.09 -1.39 2.39
N HIS A 76 -0.21 -0.68 3.11
CA HIS A 76 0.01 0.72 2.87
C HIS A 76 1.44 1.14 3.18
N SER A 77 1.96 2.08 2.39
CA SER A 77 3.17 2.83 2.77
C SER A 77 2.82 4.16 3.40
N LYS A 78 3.72 4.68 4.23
CA LYS A 78 3.62 5.99 4.87
C LYS A 78 4.62 6.95 4.24
N LEU A 79 4.15 8.06 3.67
CA LEU A 79 5.03 9.17 3.25
C LEU A 79 5.41 10.04 4.45
N GLU A 80 4.57 10.08 5.47
CA GLU A 80 4.78 10.77 6.75
C GLU A 80 4.36 9.85 7.92
N PRO A 81 4.89 10.05 9.14
CA PRO A 81 4.62 9.15 10.27
C PRO A 81 3.13 8.90 10.57
N ASP A 82 2.30 9.93 10.45
CA ASP A 82 0.88 9.92 10.84
C ASP A 82 -0.09 10.11 9.65
N ARG A 83 0.40 10.34 8.44
CA ARG A 83 -0.42 10.75 7.29
C ARG A 83 0.19 10.37 5.94
N ASP A 84 -0.56 10.67 4.89
CA ASP A 84 -0.16 10.55 3.49
C ASP A 84 0.23 9.11 3.15
N ARG A 85 -0.80 8.26 3.04
CA ARG A 85 -0.69 6.82 2.80
C ARG A 85 -1.04 6.46 1.37
N ILE A 86 -0.26 5.53 0.83
CA ILE A 86 -0.50 4.87 -0.45
C ILE A 86 -0.92 3.45 -0.12
N HIS A 87 -2.18 3.09 -0.36
CA HIS A 87 -2.66 1.73 -0.16
C HIS A 87 -2.55 0.91 -1.44
N PHE A 88 -2.15 -0.35 -1.26
CA PHE A 88 -1.91 -1.28 -2.34
C PHE A 88 -2.37 -2.70 -1.98
N CYS A 89 -2.52 -3.53 -3.01
CA CYS A 89 -2.94 -4.92 -2.93
C CYS A 89 -1.88 -5.81 -3.63
N PRO A 90 -1.14 -6.64 -2.88
CA PRO A 90 -0.16 -7.57 -3.44
C PRO A 90 -0.74 -8.92 -3.85
N ASP A 91 -2.03 -9.19 -3.57
CA ASP A 91 -2.65 -10.52 -3.66
C ASP A 91 -2.55 -11.17 -5.05
N ARG A 92 -2.47 -10.37 -6.11
CA ARG A 92 -2.32 -10.86 -7.49
C ARG A 92 -0.87 -11.16 -7.90
N LEU A 93 0.13 -10.83 -7.08
CA LEU A 93 1.54 -11.12 -7.40
C LEU A 93 1.81 -12.63 -7.42
N ALA A 94 1.13 -13.40 -6.56
CA ALA A 94 1.29 -14.85 -6.49
C ALA A 94 0.85 -15.57 -7.79
N THR A 95 -0.04 -14.97 -8.58
CA THR A 95 -0.53 -15.52 -9.85
C THR A 95 0.19 -14.93 -11.07
N GLY A 96 1.34 -14.27 -10.86
CA GLY A 96 2.10 -13.59 -11.92
C GLY A 96 1.51 -12.23 -12.32
N GLY A 97 0.59 -11.69 -11.53
CA GLY A 97 0.05 -10.35 -11.69
C GLY A 97 1.01 -9.25 -11.22
N ARG A 98 0.46 -8.06 -11.01
CA ARG A 98 1.21 -6.88 -10.55
C ARG A 98 0.71 -6.43 -9.18
N LEU A 99 1.54 -5.67 -8.48
CA LEU A 99 1.13 -4.95 -7.28
C LEU A 99 0.17 -3.84 -7.69
N ILE A 100 -1.05 -3.85 -7.15
CA ILE A 100 -2.09 -2.90 -7.54
C ILE A 100 -2.10 -1.77 -6.51
N VAL A 101 -1.88 -0.54 -6.96
CA VAL A 101 -2.04 0.66 -6.13
C VAL A 101 -3.41 1.26 -6.40
N GLY A 102 -4.22 1.50 -5.36
CA GLY A 102 -5.62 1.89 -5.53
C GLY A 102 -6.08 3.09 -4.72
N ILE A 103 -5.34 3.50 -3.68
CA ILE A 103 -5.78 4.59 -2.81
C ILE A 103 -4.60 5.47 -2.43
N PHE A 104 -4.69 6.75 -2.78
CA PHE A 104 -3.85 7.82 -2.23
C PHE A 104 -4.71 8.62 -1.26
N CYS A 105 -4.32 8.71 0.00
CA CYS A 105 -5.12 9.41 1.00
C CYS A 105 -4.24 10.04 2.08
N ARG A 106 -4.76 11.05 2.76
CA ARG A 106 -4.11 11.59 3.96
C ARG A 106 -4.20 10.59 5.12
N HIS A 107 -5.38 10.02 5.34
CA HIS A 107 -5.66 9.01 6.36
C HIS A 107 -7.04 8.39 6.07
N LEU A 108 -7.19 7.07 6.22
CA LEU A 108 -8.49 6.38 6.25
C LEU A 108 -8.92 6.13 7.70
N LYS A 109 -10.22 6.05 7.97
CA LYS A 109 -10.73 5.85 9.34
C LYS A 109 -10.43 4.43 9.87
#